data_AF-A0A967HYB5-F1
#
_entry.id   AF-A0A967HYB5-F1
#
_cell.length_a   1.000
_cell.length_b   1.000
_cell.length_c   1.000
_cell.angle_alpha   90.00
_cell.angle_beta   90.00
_cell.angle_gamma   90.00
#
_symmetry.space_group_name_H-M   'P 1'
#
loop_
_entity.id
_entity.type
_entity.pdbx_description
1 polymer ?
#
loop_
_entity_poly.entity_id
_entity_poly.type
_entity_poly.pdbx_seq_one_letter_code
_entity_poly.pdbx_strand_id
1 'polypeptide(L)' 'MAKEISRCIPDPHRLKLVRLPEMDIRPCRACYTCLFDEHTCPQRDDFPGILEALMRADGLILAVPVYMLA' A
#
# COMPACT_ATOMS: atom_id res chain seq x y z
N MET A 1 12.59 2.99 -10.46
CA MET A 1 12.00 4.30 -10.11
C MET A 1 11.96 4.53 -8.60
N ALA A 2 11.13 3.82 -7.82
CA ALA A 2 10.99 4.09 -6.37
C ALA A 2 12.32 4.08 -5.57
N LYS A 3 13.21 3.12 -5.85
CA LYS A 3 14.55 3.06 -5.21
C LYS A 3 15.42 4.28 -5.54
N GLU A 4 15.26 4.84 -6.74
CA GLU A 4 16.05 6.01 -7.17
C GLU A 4 15.54 7.28 -6.47
N ILE A 5 14.22 7.45 -6.39
CA ILE A 5 13.61 8.55 -5.63
C ILE A 5 14.09 8.52 -4.17
N SER A 6 14.09 7.34 -3.53
CA SER A 6 14.60 7.18 -2.17
C SER A 6 16.07 7.59 -2.02
N ARG A 7 16.94 7.24 -2.98
CA ARG A 7 18.37 7.64 -2.95
C ARG A 7 18.58 9.15 -3.05
N CYS A 8 17.66 9.87 -3.67
CA CYS A 8 17.74 11.32 -3.84
C CYS A 8 17.15 12.11 -2.66
N ILE A 9 16.53 11.46 -1.67
CA ILE A 9 16.02 12.14 -0.47
C ILE A 9 17.22 12.46 0.45
N PRO A 10 17.45 13.74 0.81
CA PRO A 10 18.62 14.15 1.58
C PRO A 10 18.54 13.73 3.06
N ASP A 11 17.34 13.63 3.60
CA ASP A 11 17.12 13.27 5.00
C ASP A 11 17.31 11.76 5.24
N PRO A 12 17.96 11.35 6.35
CA PRO A 12 18.04 9.95 6.73
C PRO A 12 16.65 9.32 6.89
N HIS A 13 16.40 8.21 6.20
CA HIS A 13 15.11 7.53 6.23
C HIS A 13 15.28 6.01 6.10
N ARG A 14 14.22 5.28 6.49
CA ARG A 14 14.14 3.83 6.31
C ARG A 14 13.16 3.51 5.18
N LEU A 15 13.61 2.73 4.21
CA LEU A 15 12.78 2.31 3.08
C LEU A 15 12.18 0.92 3.33
N LYS A 16 10.85 0.80 3.26
CA LYS A 16 10.13 -0.47 3.14
C LYS A 16 9.54 -0.57 1.73
N LEU A 17 9.97 -1.57 0.96
CA LEU A 17 9.45 -1.80 -0.40
C LEU A 17 8.27 -2.76 -0.34
N VAL A 18 7.14 -2.36 -0.92
CA VAL A 18 5.94 -3.17 -1.09
C VAL A 18 5.70 -3.38 -2.58
N ARG A 19 5.67 -4.64 -3.03
CA ARG A 19 5.48 -4.99 -4.44
C ARG A 19 4.06 -5.52 -4.63
N LEU A 20 3.12 -4.62 -4.95
CA LEU A 20 1.71 -4.96 -5.14
C LEU A 20 1.45 -6.16 -6.09
N PRO A 21 2.20 -6.34 -7.20
CA PRO A 21 1.98 -7.49 -8.09
C PRO A 21 2.28 -8.87 -7.48
N GLU A 22 2.99 -8.93 -6.35
CA GLU A 22 3.32 -10.19 -5.66
C GLU A 22 2.31 -10.56 -4.56
N MET A 23 1.26 -9.74 -4.38
CA MET A 23 0.29 -9.85 -3.28
C MET A 23 -1.09 -10.27 -3.81
N ASP A 24 -1.83 -11.06 -3.03
CA ASP A 24 -3.26 -11.29 -3.24
C ASP A 24 -4.02 -10.10 -2.64
N ILE A 25 -4.45 -9.16 -3.48
CA ILE A 25 -5.27 -8.01 -3.05
C ILE A 25 -6.60 -8.09 -3.79
N ARG A 26 -7.68 -8.31 -3.05
CA ARG A 26 -9.00 -8.48 -3.64
C ARG A 26 -9.75 -7.16 -3.68
N PRO A 27 -10.64 -6.95 -4.65
CA PRO A 27 -11.47 -5.77 -4.68
C PRO A 27 -12.31 -5.66 -3.39
N CYS A 28 -12.46 -4.44 -2.89
CA CYS A 28 -13.33 -4.18 -1.76
C CYS A 28 -14.77 -4.59 -2.09
N ARG A 29 -15.41 -5.35 -1.20
CA ARG A 29 -16.81 -5.80 -1.37
C ARG A 29 -17.85 -4.76 -0.97
N ALA A 30 -17.44 -3.57 -0.51
CA ALA A 30 -18.31 -2.54 0.04
C ALA A 30 -19.28 -3.07 1.12
N CYS A 31 -18.83 -4.01 1.95
CA CYS A 31 -19.65 -4.59 3.01
C CYS A 31 -19.69 -3.74 4.30
N TYR A 32 -18.81 -2.73 4.40
CA TYR A 32 -18.70 -1.78 5.53
C TYR A 32 -18.42 -2.40 6.90
N THR A 33 -18.22 -3.72 7.02
CA THR A 33 -17.89 -4.42 8.29
C THR A 33 -16.70 -3.78 9.02
N CYS A 34 -15.65 -3.40 8.28
CA CYS A 34 -14.47 -2.73 8.84
C CYS A 34 -14.74 -1.33 9.44
N LEU A 35 -15.91 -0.73 9.26
CA LEU A 35 -16.27 0.54 9.89
C LEU A 35 -16.87 0.36 11.29
N PHE A 36 -17.47 -0.81 11.57
CA PHE A 36 -18.23 -1.05 12.79
C PHE A 36 -17.51 -1.99 13.76
N ASP A 37 -16.68 -2.91 13.24
CA ASP A 37 -15.87 -3.83 14.05
C ASP A 37 -14.48 -3.22 14.38
N GLU A 38 -13.48 -4.07 14.70
CA GLU A 38 -12.09 -3.73 15.07
C GLU A 38 -11.25 -3.06 13.96
N HIS A 39 -11.88 -2.26 13.09
CA HIS A 39 -11.24 -1.59 11.96
C HIS A 39 -10.49 -2.52 10.99
N THR A 40 -10.87 -3.80 10.97
CA THR A 40 -10.21 -4.85 10.19
C THR A 40 -11.13 -5.35 9.09
N CYS A 41 -10.60 -5.46 7.88
CA CYS A 41 -11.33 -6.05 6.76
C CYS A 41 -11.54 -7.55 6.99
N PRO A 42 -12.76 -8.10 6.85
CA PRO A 42 -13.00 -9.54 6.98
C PRO A 42 -12.47 -10.36 5.78
N GLN A 43 -12.07 -9.68 4.68
CA GLN A 43 -11.44 -10.35 3.56
C GLN A 43 -10.05 -10.84 3.96
N ARG A 44 -9.78 -12.13 3.77
CA ARG A 44 -8.46 -12.73 3.98
C ARG A 44 -7.63 -12.56 2.72
N ASP A 45 -6.98 -11.41 2.63
CA ASP A 45 -6.05 -11.02 1.56
C ASP A 45 -4.88 -10.23 2.17
N ASP A 46 -3.96 -9.74 1.35
CA ASP A 46 -2.74 -9.06 1.80
C ASP A 46 -2.95 -7.56 2.10
N PHE A 47 -4.18 -7.03 1.92
CA PHE A 47 -4.49 -5.62 2.15
C PHE A 47 -4.18 -5.13 3.57
N PRO A 48 -4.47 -5.88 4.66
CA PRO A 48 -4.17 -5.44 6.02
C PRO A 48 -2.67 -5.13 6.23
N GLY A 49 -1.77 -5.92 5.64
CA GLY A 49 -0.33 -5.70 5.75
C GLY A 49 0.14 -4.43 5.02
N ILE A 50 -0.54 -4.06 3.93
CA ILE A 50 -0.31 -2.80 3.21
C ILE A 50 -0.81 -1.63 4.05
N LEU A 51 -2.02 -1.74 4.60
CA LEU A 51 -2.61 -0.69 5.44
C LEU A 51 -1.74 -0.40 6.67
N GLU A 52 -1.25 -1.43 7.35
CA GLU A 52 -0.33 -1.27 8.49
C GLU A 52 0.98 -0.58 8.06
N ALA A 53 1.54 -0.96 6.91
CA ALA A 53 2.75 -0.32 6.39
C ALA A 53 2.53 1.16 6.08
N LEU A 54 1.37 1.52 5.53
CA LEU A 54 0.98 2.90 5.24
C LEU A 54 0.78 3.70 6.53
N MET A 55 0.07 3.15 7.53
CA MET A 55 -0.17 3.82 8.81
C MET A 55 1.11 4.10 9.60
N ARG A 56 2.14 3.26 9.43
CA ARG A 56 3.44 3.40 10.12
C ARG A 56 4.44 4.28 9.38
N ALA A 57 4.15 4.68 8.14
CA ALA A 57 5.07 5.45 7.31
C ALA A 57 4.80 6.95 7.44
N ASP A 58 5.87 7.73 7.57
CA ASP A 58 5.79 9.20 7.54
C ASP A 58 5.68 9.75 6.11
N GLY A 59 5.98 8.94 5.09
CA GLY A 59 5.96 9.33 3.68
C GLY A 59 5.67 8.15 2.75
N LEU A 60 5.09 8.46 1.58
CA LEU A 60 4.68 7.47 0.57
C LEU A 60 5.31 7.78 -0.79
N ILE A 61 6.02 6.81 -1.35
CA ILE A 61 6.44 6.82 -2.77
C ILE A 61 5.55 5.83 -3.52
N LEU A 62 4.61 6.34 -4.30
CA LEU A 62 3.72 5.54 -5.14
C LEU A 62 4.25 5.50 -6.58
N ALA A 63 4.71 4.33 -7.04
CA ALA A 63 5.14 4.10 -8.41
C ALA A 63 4.08 3.28 -9.14
N VAL A 64 3.35 3.91 -10.07
CA VAL A 64 2.31 3.26 -10.87
C VAL A 64 2.64 3.39 -12.36
N PRO A 65 2.44 2.33 -13.15
CA PRO A 65 2.46 2.46 -14.61
C PRO A 65 1.29 3.35 -15.06
N VAL A 66 1.51 4.15 -16.09
CA VAL A 66 0.42 4.88 -16.76
C VAL A 66 -0.18 3.93 -17.79
N TYR A 67 -1.36 3.38 -17.48
CA TYR A 67 -2.14 2.64 -18.45
C TYR A 67 -2.97 3.63 -19.28
N MET A 68 -2.66 3.77 -20.57
CA MET A 68 -3.55 4.45 -21.51
C MET A 68 -4.53 3.42 -22.09
N LEU A 69 -5.82 3.63 -21.83
CA LEU A 69 -6.89 2.95 -22.55
C LEU A 69 -7.13 3.74 -23.84
N ALA A 70 -6.70 3.15 -24.97
CA ALA A 70 -7.06 3.62 -26.31
C ALA A 70 -8.34 2.92 -26.78
#